data_AF-A0A6P3WZC7-F1
#
_entry.id   AF-A0A6P3WZC7-F1
#
_cell.length_a   1.000
_cell.length_b   1.000
_cell.length_c   1.000
_cell.angle_alpha   90.00
_cell.angle_beta   90.00
_cell.angle_gamma   90.00
#
_symmetry.space_group_name_H-M   'P 1'
#
loop_
_entity.id
_entity.type
_entity.pdbx_description
1 polymer ?
#
loop_
_entity_poly.entity_id
_entity_poly.type
_entity_poly.pdbx_seq_one_letter_code
_entity_poly.pdbx_strand_id
1 'polypeptide(L)'
;MEIIVPFLLGLFTVPTPERVDLEYTYEVKIDTSFEMSNFNNKPSPAKTTNLFLDLKCLTKLADRIVCRVGTLRNLYPMPELAPVCVQVDSSKLISPKDLDGDSFPFEIRFDANGIVSYVVEKNDEVTIKMMNVYRWITSPLSVGNYKKDACCPIEQDPVGYCNVTYNLERRSMNMSGNFHLISLSNLQFSSDDAVVITKQKRIDTDCVMMSNYVFSIRFWPELMFKHTESYRIVQSNNVMTLHKNGFQSKMTNRVDFYQKTSEGTALIGVAKESLSLTLKSYRIICAIDKYWMNDENAVEMVVSPNNNY
;
A
#
# COMPACT_ATOMS: atom_id res chain seq x y z
N MET A 1 13.90 -6.78 -21.52
CA MET A 1 14.03 -7.35 -20.15
C MET A 1 12.82 -6.89 -19.37
N GLU A 2 11.95 -7.82 -18.98
CA GLU A 2 10.76 -7.54 -18.17
C GLU A 2 11.17 -7.54 -16.69
N ILE A 3 10.81 -6.50 -15.95
CA ILE A 3 11.08 -6.43 -14.51
C ILE A 3 9.74 -6.72 -13.83
N ILE A 4 9.65 -7.91 -13.24
CA ILE A 4 8.59 -8.30 -12.33
C ILE A 4 9.20 -8.22 -10.94
N VAL A 5 8.75 -7.30 -10.08
CA VAL A 5 9.08 -7.38 -8.65
C VAL A 5 7.80 -7.68 -7.91
N PRO A 6 7.54 -8.96 -7.59
CA PRO A 6 6.37 -9.34 -6.81
C PRO A 6 6.61 -9.09 -5.31
N PHE A 7 7.86 -9.21 -4.84
CA PHE A 7 8.39 -9.01 -3.49
C PHE A 7 9.88 -9.42 -3.58
N LEU A 8 10.71 -9.17 -2.58
CA LEU A 8 12.17 -9.41 -2.64
C LEU A 8 12.65 -10.88 -2.67
N LEU A 9 11.86 -11.87 -3.11
CA LEU A 9 12.25 -13.29 -3.06
C LEU A 9 11.90 -14.10 -4.31
N GLY A 10 12.86 -14.20 -5.22
CA GLY A 10 13.08 -15.42 -5.97
C GLY A 10 14.42 -15.99 -5.57
N LEU A 11 14.50 -16.75 -4.46
CA LEU A 11 15.44 -17.86 -4.43
C LEU A 11 15.02 -18.75 -5.60
N PHE A 12 15.91 -19.02 -6.54
CA PHE A 12 16.17 -20.33 -7.15
C PHE A 12 16.96 -20.15 -8.46
N THR A 13 18.28 -20.22 -8.36
CA THR A 13 19.14 -20.79 -9.43
C THR A 13 20.25 -21.69 -8.87
N VAL A 14 20.16 -22.10 -7.60
CA VAL A 14 21.07 -23.13 -7.05
C VAL A 14 20.22 -24.25 -6.44
N PRO A 15 20.43 -25.52 -6.84
CA PRO A 15 19.75 -26.64 -6.21
C PRO A 15 20.37 -26.85 -4.83
N THR A 16 19.74 -26.31 -3.79
CA THR A 16 20.02 -26.73 -2.40
C THR A 16 18.75 -27.30 -1.74
N PRO A 17 18.90 -28.41 -1.02
CA PRO A 17 17.80 -29.14 -0.41
C PRO A 17 17.48 -28.51 0.95
N GLU A 18 16.50 -27.60 1.00
CA GLU A 18 15.63 -27.28 2.16
C GLU A 18 15.14 -25.83 2.06
N ARG A 19 13.81 -25.68 2.09
CA ARG A 19 13.11 -24.41 1.94
C ARG A 19 13.17 -23.65 3.28
N VAL A 20 14.03 -22.64 3.37
CA VAL A 20 14.09 -21.73 4.54
C VAL A 20 13.04 -20.65 4.35
N ASP A 21 12.05 -20.61 5.24
CA ASP A 21 11.01 -19.57 5.23
C ASP A 21 11.50 -18.34 6.01
N LEU A 22 11.29 -17.16 5.44
CA LEU A 22 11.74 -15.87 5.99
C LEU A 22 10.54 -14.97 6.28
N GLU A 23 10.52 -14.43 7.50
CA GLU A 23 9.63 -13.33 7.87
C GLU A 23 10.39 -12.00 7.75
N TYR A 24 9.81 -11.04 7.05
CA TYR A 24 10.30 -9.66 6.92
C TYR A 24 9.48 -8.73 7.80
N THR A 25 10.14 -7.81 8.49
CA THR A 25 9.47 -6.73 9.23
C THR A 25 9.75 -5.39 8.56
N TYR A 26 8.69 -4.75 8.10
CA TYR A 26 8.72 -3.41 7.54
C TYR A 26 8.20 -2.41 8.57
N GLU A 27 8.90 -1.30 8.74
CA GLU A 27 8.33 -0.12 9.38
C GLU A 27 7.44 0.61 8.38
N VAL A 28 6.21 0.86 8.79
CA VAL A 28 5.20 1.59 8.03
C VAL A 28 4.99 2.94 8.67
N LYS A 29 5.23 4.00 7.91
CA LYS A 29 4.91 5.37 8.29
C LYS A 29 3.87 5.94 7.34
N ILE A 30 2.75 6.37 7.92
CA ILE A 30 1.64 7.00 7.24
C ILE A 30 1.57 8.45 7.73
N ASP A 31 1.58 9.40 6.81
CA ASP A 31 1.36 10.82 7.07
C ASP A 31 0.20 11.29 6.17
N THR A 32 -0.80 12.00 6.71
CA THR A 32 -1.81 12.67 5.88
C THR A 32 -1.79 14.17 6.15
N SER A 33 -1.86 14.98 5.09
CA SER A 33 -2.10 16.42 5.20
C SER A 33 -3.38 16.83 4.48
N PHE A 34 -4.25 17.56 5.15
CA PHE A 34 -5.50 18.10 4.60
C PHE A 34 -5.35 19.58 4.27
N GLU A 35 -5.64 19.94 3.02
CA GLU A 35 -5.59 21.29 2.47
C GLU A 35 -7.00 21.68 2.01
N MET A 36 -7.59 22.71 2.61
CA MET A 36 -8.88 23.24 2.13
C MET A 36 -8.69 24.04 0.84
N SER A 37 -9.55 23.81 -0.16
CA SER A 37 -9.67 24.77 -1.27
C SER A 37 -10.47 25.97 -0.76
N ASN A 38 -9.77 27.08 -0.55
CA ASN A 38 -10.41 28.27 0.00
C ASN A 38 -11.41 28.83 -1.01
N PHE A 39 -12.68 28.93 -0.63
CA PHE A 39 -13.64 29.80 -1.31
C PHE A 39 -13.21 31.29 -1.26
N ASN A 40 -12.24 31.66 -0.41
CA ASN A 40 -11.86 33.06 -0.13
C ASN A 40 -10.34 33.35 -0.15
N ASN A 41 -9.51 32.60 -0.89
CA ASN A 41 -8.06 32.85 -1.06
C ASN A 41 -7.18 32.95 0.22
N LYS A 42 -7.67 32.59 1.41
CA LYS A 42 -6.86 32.56 2.65
C LYS A 42 -6.46 31.13 3.02
N PRO A 43 -5.19 30.70 2.87
CA PRO A 43 -4.77 29.34 3.21
C PRO A 43 -5.09 29.04 4.67
N SER A 44 -6.01 28.10 4.89
CA SER A 44 -6.21 27.51 6.21
C SER A 44 -4.99 26.65 6.54
N PRO A 45 -4.48 26.64 7.79
CA PRO A 45 -3.36 25.80 8.17
C PRO A 45 -3.72 24.34 7.92
N ALA A 46 -2.82 23.61 7.24
CA ALA A 46 -3.04 22.22 6.92
C ALA A 46 -3.14 21.40 8.21
N LYS A 47 -4.19 20.60 8.35
CA LYS A 47 -4.27 19.60 9.42
C LYS A 47 -3.39 18.42 9.02
N THR A 48 -2.52 17.97 9.91
CA THR A 48 -1.65 16.83 9.64
C THR A 48 -1.90 15.70 10.61
N THR A 49 -1.74 14.48 10.11
CA THR A 49 -1.84 13.27 10.89
C THR A 49 -0.64 12.38 10.63
N ASN A 50 -0.33 11.53 11.59
CA ASN A 50 0.67 10.50 11.45
C ASN A 50 0.24 9.19 12.13
N LEU A 51 0.69 8.10 11.56
CA LEU A 51 0.47 6.75 12.03
C LEU A 51 1.73 5.93 11.74
N PHE A 52 2.21 5.21 12.75
CA PHE A 52 3.39 4.36 12.63
C PHE A 52 3.05 2.96 13.14
N LEU A 53 3.28 1.95 12.32
CA LEU A 53 3.03 0.55 12.65
C LEU A 53 4.07 -0.34 11.98
N ASP A 54 4.13 -1.59 12.41
CA ASP A 54 4.92 -2.61 11.72
C ASP A 54 4.05 -3.40 10.73
N LEU A 55 4.63 -3.83 9.63
CA LEU A 55 4.04 -4.82 8.71
C LEU A 55 4.97 -6.01 8.67
N LYS A 56 4.49 -7.16 9.14
CA LYS A 56 5.24 -8.42 9.11
C LYS A 56 4.74 -9.24 7.94
N CYS A 57 5.65 -9.72 7.10
CA CYS A 57 5.28 -10.50 5.91
C CYS A 57 6.14 -11.76 5.76
N LEU A 58 5.49 -12.87 5.48
CA LEU A 58 6.06 -14.17 5.18
C LEU A 58 5.89 -14.48 3.71
N THR A 59 6.98 -14.79 3.02
CA THR A 59 6.92 -15.27 1.64
C THR A 59 6.59 -16.75 1.61
N LYS A 60 5.42 -17.10 1.05
CA LYS A 60 5.01 -18.51 0.86
C LYS A 60 5.51 -19.07 -0.46
N LEU A 61 5.31 -18.32 -1.56
CA LEU A 61 5.62 -18.72 -2.94
C LEU A 61 6.10 -17.51 -3.76
N ALA A 62 6.59 -17.77 -4.98
CA ALA A 62 7.02 -16.78 -5.97
C ALA A 62 5.95 -15.72 -6.32
N ASP A 63 4.68 -16.02 -6.05
CA ASP A 63 3.49 -15.26 -6.40
C ASP A 63 2.61 -14.93 -5.19
N ARG A 64 3.04 -15.26 -3.95
CA ARG A 64 2.21 -15.14 -2.74
C ARG A 64 2.99 -14.69 -1.52
N ILE A 65 2.44 -13.70 -0.82
CA ILE A 65 2.95 -13.21 0.46
C ILE A 65 1.82 -13.20 1.47
N VAL A 66 2.08 -13.63 2.70
CA VAL A 66 1.15 -13.51 3.81
C VAL A 66 1.66 -12.43 4.73
N CYS A 67 0.86 -11.41 4.98
CA CYS A 67 1.23 -10.30 5.83
C CYS A 67 0.26 -10.17 7.01
N ARG A 68 0.72 -9.52 8.07
CA ARG A 68 -0.11 -9.01 9.15
C ARG A 68 0.41 -7.66 9.60
N VAL A 69 -0.51 -6.75 9.88
CA VAL A 69 -0.19 -5.51 10.58
C VAL A 69 0.17 -5.86 12.02
N GLY A 70 1.34 -5.41 12.45
CA GLY A 70 1.83 -5.54 13.80
C GLY A 70 1.56 -4.29 14.63
N THR A 71 2.32 -4.15 15.71
CA THR A 71 2.08 -3.16 16.76
C THR A 71 2.05 -1.71 16.25
N LEU A 72 0.97 -1.01 16.60
CA LEU A 72 0.85 0.44 16.52
C LEU A 72 1.87 1.11 17.47
N ARG A 73 2.81 1.88 16.91
CA ARG A 73 3.88 2.55 17.66
C ARG A 73 3.59 4.01 17.96
N ASN A 74 2.93 4.70 17.03
CA ASN A 74 2.60 6.12 17.19
C ASN A 74 1.33 6.44 16.39
N LEU A 75 0.53 7.33 16.96
CA LEU A 75 -0.73 7.78 16.39
C LEU A 75 -0.99 9.22 16.81
N TYR A 76 -1.15 10.12 15.84
CA TYR A 76 -1.51 11.51 16.09
C TYR A 76 -2.31 12.13 14.93
N PRO A 77 -3.34 12.94 15.20
CA PRO A 77 -4.02 13.03 16.48
C PRO A 77 -4.75 11.72 16.79
N MET A 78 -5.13 11.52 18.05
CA MET A 78 -6.03 10.42 18.39
C MET A 78 -7.40 10.67 17.72
N PRO A 79 -7.95 9.70 16.95
CA PRO A 79 -9.23 9.88 16.30
C PRO A 79 -10.35 10.16 17.29
N GLU A 80 -11.23 11.11 16.97
CA GLU A 80 -12.43 11.37 17.77
C GLU A 80 -13.46 10.25 17.56
N LEU A 81 -14.03 9.73 18.66
CA LEU A 81 -14.96 8.57 18.63
C LEU A 81 -16.30 8.85 17.94
N ALA A 82 -16.59 10.08 17.54
CA ALA A 82 -17.85 10.47 16.92
C ALA A 82 -17.61 11.34 15.68
N PRO A 83 -17.73 10.81 14.45
CA PRO A 83 -17.67 11.63 13.24
C PRO A 83 -18.90 12.56 13.19
N VAL A 84 -18.70 13.85 13.44
CA VAL A 84 -19.81 14.80 13.56
C VAL A 84 -20.43 15.16 12.20
N CYS A 85 -19.76 14.92 11.06
CA CYS A 85 -20.17 15.53 9.78
C CYS A 85 -19.93 14.74 8.49
N VAL A 86 -19.42 13.50 8.50
CA VAL A 86 -19.17 12.76 7.25
C VAL A 86 -20.18 11.63 7.10
N GLN A 87 -20.85 11.54 5.95
CA GLN A 87 -21.68 10.40 5.57
C GLN A 87 -20.82 9.18 5.19
N VAL A 88 -19.91 8.79 6.08
CA VAL A 88 -19.18 7.52 5.94
C VAL A 88 -19.97 6.45 6.67
N ASP A 89 -20.23 5.35 5.99
CA ASP A 89 -20.76 4.13 6.60
C ASP A 89 -19.91 3.75 7.82
N SER A 90 -20.50 3.84 9.01
CA SER A 90 -19.83 3.61 10.28
C SER A 90 -19.21 2.20 10.38
N SER A 91 -19.75 1.21 9.67
CA SER A 91 -19.19 -0.15 9.63
C SER A 91 -17.82 -0.19 8.96
N LYS A 92 -17.49 0.81 8.13
CA LYS A 92 -16.23 0.93 7.40
C LYS A 92 -15.20 1.82 8.12
N LEU A 93 -15.53 2.41 9.28
CA LEU A 93 -14.66 3.34 10.01
C LEU A 93 -13.67 2.62 10.90
N ILE A 94 -12.37 2.79 10.66
CA ILE A 94 -11.30 2.10 11.36
C ILE A 94 -11.01 2.84 12.66
N SER A 95 -11.04 2.09 13.75
CA SER A 95 -10.70 2.57 15.08
C SER A 95 -9.24 2.20 15.41
N PRO A 96 -8.59 2.92 16.35
CA PRO A 96 -7.26 2.53 16.82
C PRO A 96 -7.20 1.11 17.39
N LYS A 97 -8.31 0.57 17.91
CA LYS A 97 -8.40 -0.80 18.43
C LYS A 97 -8.31 -1.85 17.33
N ASP A 98 -8.71 -1.51 16.11
CA ASP A 98 -8.57 -2.40 14.95
C ASP A 98 -7.10 -2.56 14.51
N LEU A 99 -6.20 -1.71 15.06
CA LEU A 99 -4.75 -1.73 14.88
C LEU A 99 -4.00 -2.15 16.15
N ASP A 100 -4.71 -2.56 17.20
CA ASP A 100 -4.10 -2.98 18.47
C ASP A 100 -3.68 -4.45 18.40
N GLY A 101 -2.43 -4.73 18.76
CA GLY A 101 -1.82 -6.06 18.62
C GLY A 101 -1.46 -6.46 17.18
N ASP A 102 -1.09 -7.73 17.01
CA ASP A 102 -0.87 -8.30 15.68
C ASP A 102 -2.26 -8.62 15.07
N SER A 103 -2.61 -7.95 13.98
CA SER A 103 -3.85 -8.22 13.23
C SER A 103 -3.90 -9.64 12.67
N PHE A 104 -5.10 -10.08 12.29
CA PHE A 104 -5.27 -11.29 11.51
C PHE A 104 -4.48 -11.20 10.20
N PRO A 105 -3.86 -12.32 9.79
CA PRO A 105 -3.06 -12.35 8.58
C PRO A 105 -3.93 -12.33 7.31
N PHE A 106 -3.38 -11.73 6.27
CA PHE A 106 -3.95 -11.68 4.93
C PHE A 106 -2.91 -12.08 3.89
N GLU A 107 -3.33 -12.82 2.87
CA GLU A 107 -2.48 -13.18 1.73
C GLU A 107 -2.68 -12.19 0.59
N ILE A 108 -1.61 -11.87 -0.12
CA ILE A 108 -1.61 -11.08 -1.34
C ILE A 108 -1.08 -11.98 -2.44
N ARG A 109 -1.82 -12.04 -3.54
CA ARG A 109 -1.43 -12.79 -4.73
C ARG A 109 -0.99 -11.83 -5.82
N PHE A 110 0.04 -12.23 -6.54
CA PHE A 110 0.63 -11.47 -7.62
C PHE A 110 0.59 -12.24 -8.93
N ASP A 111 0.58 -11.52 -10.04
CA ASP A 111 0.91 -12.04 -11.36
C ASP A 111 1.98 -11.16 -12.03
N ALA A 112 2.19 -11.35 -13.33
CA ALA A 112 3.12 -10.52 -14.10
C ALA A 112 2.67 -9.05 -14.23
N ASN A 113 1.41 -8.74 -13.93
CA ASN A 113 0.83 -7.40 -14.05
C ASN A 113 0.73 -6.64 -12.73
N GLY A 114 0.78 -7.32 -11.59
CA GLY A 114 0.78 -6.70 -10.27
C GLY A 114 0.00 -7.51 -9.25
N ILE A 115 -0.80 -6.82 -8.43
CA ILE A 115 -1.58 -7.45 -7.34
C ILE A 115 -2.92 -7.90 -7.91
N VAL A 116 -3.19 -9.22 -7.88
CA VAL A 116 -4.40 -9.79 -8.47
C VAL A 116 -5.52 -10.02 -7.47
N SER A 117 -5.19 -10.36 -6.23
CA SER A 117 -6.19 -10.63 -5.21
C SER A 117 -5.61 -10.56 -3.80
N TYR A 118 -6.53 -10.38 -2.85
CA TYR A 118 -6.28 -10.49 -1.43
C TYR A 118 -7.09 -11.64 -0.87
N VAL A 119 -6.51 -12.45 -0.01
CA VAL A 119 -7.19 -13.57 0.64
C VAL A 119 -7.19 -13.34 2.14
N VAL A 120 -8.36 -13.50 2.75
CA VAL A 120 -8.60 -13.21 4.15
C VAL A 120 -9.50 -14.26 4.78
N GLU A 121 -9.49 -14.41 6.11
CA GLU A 121 -10.38 -15.37 6.77
C GLU A 121 -11.85 -14.89 6.79
N LYS A 122 -12.79 -15.78 6.45
CA LYS A 122 -14.22 -15.51 6.16
C LYS A 122 -15.00 -14.91 7.33
N ASN A 123 -14.53 -15.11 8.56
CA ASN A 123 -15.26 -14.77 9.78
C ASN A 123 -14.62 -13.63 10.57
N ASP A 124 -13.67 -12.90 9.97
CA ASP A 124 -13.06 -11.75 10.63
C ASP A 124 -13.56 -10.42 10.04
N GLU A 125 -14.55 -9.82 10.71
CA GLU A 125 -15.10 -8.51 10.37
C GLU A 125 -14.03 -7.41 10.38
N VAL A 126 -13.02 -7.53 11.25
CA VAL A 126 -11.92 -6.56 11.34
C VAL A 126 -11.08 -6.61 10.07
N THR A 127 -10.69 -7.79 9.62
CA THR A 127 -9.94 -7.96 8.38
C THR A 127 -10.68 -7.42 7.16
N ILE A 128 -12.00 -7.68 7.04
CA ILE A 128 -12.82 -7.13 5.95
C ILE A 128 -12.80 -5.60 5.96
N LYS A 129 -12.95 -5.01 7.14
CA LYS A 129 -12.91 -3.55 7.36
C LYS A 129 -11.52 -2.96 7.06
N MET A 130 -10.47 -3.70 7.37
CA MET A 130 -9.07 -3.33 7.18
C MET A 130 -8.58 -3.52 5.74
N MET A 131 -9.38 -4.12 4.84
CA MET A 131 -8.98 -4.37 3.46
C MET A 131 -8.47 -3.16 2.70
N ASN A 132 -9.07 -1.98 2.91
CA ASN A 132 -8.59 -0.75 2.27
C ASN A 132 -7.21 -0.33 2.80
N VAL A 133 -6.93 -0.60 4.08
CA VAL A 133 -5.60 -0.39 4.66
C VAL A 133 -4.62 -1.38 4.07
N TYR A 134 -4.96 -2.68 4.01
CA TYR A 134 -4.09 -3.70 3.44
C TYR A 134 -3.74 -3.39 1.99
N ARG A 135 -4.73 -3.01 1.18
CA ARG A 135 -4.55 -2.52 -0.19
C ARG A 135 -3.57 -1.35 -0.25
N TRP A 136 -3.79 -0.36 0.61
CA TRP A 136 -2.95 0.83 0.63
C TRP A 136 -1.51 0.55 1.06
N ILE A 137 -1.32 -0.14 2.19
CA ILE A 137 0.00 -0.39 2.77
C ILE A 137 0.85 -1.34 1.92
N THR A 138 0.22 -2.16 1.07
CA THR A 138 0.92 -3.16 0.26
C THR A 138 1.06 -2.81 -1.21
N SER A 139 0.29 -1.85 -1.74
CA SER A 139 0.50 -1.29 -3.09
C SER A 139 1.96 -0.90 -3.37
N PRO A 140 2.70 -0.24 -2.44
CA PRO A 140 4.10 0.12 -2.68
C PRO A 140 5.08 -1.05 -2.67
N LEU A 141 4.64 -2.28 -2.40
CA LEU A 141 5.47 -3.49 -2.46
C LEU A 141 5.53 -4.10 -3.87
N SER A 142 4.53 -3.82 -4.71
CA SER A 142 4.48 -4.29 -6.11
C SER A 142 5.32 -3.39 -7.01
N VAL A 143 6.01 -3.93 -8.02
CA VAL A 143 6.53 -3.17 -9.17
C VAL A 143 5.65 -3.29 -10.41
N GLY A 144 4.70 -4.24 -10.45
CA GLY A 144 3.80 -4.42 -11.59
C GLY A 144 4.53 -4.84 -12.88
N ASN A 145 3.93 -4.51 -14.03
CA ASN A 145 4.43 -4.88 -15.36
C ASN A 145 5.43 -3.87 -15.95
N TYR A 146 6.64 -3.76 -15.40
CA TYR A 146 7.64 -2.94 -16.04
C TYR A 146 8.21 -3.63 -17.28
N LYS A 147 8.04 -3.00 -18.44
CA LYS A 147 8.74 -3.34 -19.68
C LYS A 147 9.44 -2.09 -20.21
N LYS A 148 10.77 -2.17 -20.34
CA LYS A 148 11.64 -1.04 -20.76
C LYS A 148 11.16 -0.35 -22.05
N ASP A 149 10.54 -1.12 -22.95
CA ASP A 149 10.15 -0.66 -24.30
C ASP A 149 8.63 -0.52 -24.47
N ALA A 150 7.83 -0.69 -23.41
CA ALA A 150 6.39 -0.49 -23.48
C ALA A 150 6.03 0.99 -23.24
N CYS A 151 5.31 1.58 -24.18
CA CYS A 151 4.65 2.86 -23.97
C CYS A 151 3.42 2.62 -23.08
N CYS A 152 3.42 3.21 -21.87
CA CYS A 152 2.30 3.15 -20.91
C CYS A 152 1.82 1.74 -20.57
N PRO A 153 2.64 0.90 -19.90
CA PRO A 153 2.17 -0.40 -19.42
C PRO A 153 0.96 -0.26 -18.49
N ILE A 154 0.02 -1.20 -18.62
CA ILE A 154 -1.12 -1.33 -17.71
C ILE A 154 -0.68 -2.18 -16.52
N GLU A 155 -0.72 -1.59 -15.32
CA GLU A 155 -0.48 -2.29 -14.06
C GLU A 155 -1.81 -2.62 -13.40
N GLN A 156 -1.89 -3.83 -12.82
CA GLN A 156 -2.97 -4.19 -11.91
C GLN A 156 -2.60 -3.75 -10.49
N ASP A 157 -3.31 -2.73 -10.02
CA ASP A 157 -3.10 -2.10 -8.72
C ASP A 157 -4.37 -2.27 -7.87
N PRO A 158 -4.29 -2.18 -6.53
CA PRO A 158 -5.49 -2.21 -5.71
C PRO A 158 -6.58 -1.21 -6.11
N VAL A 159 -6.24 -0.10 -6.79
CA VAL A 159 -7.22 0.91 -7.24
C VAL A 159 -7.95 0.47 -8.51
N GLY A 160 -7.36 -0.44 -9.28
CA GLY A 160 -7.86 -0.94 -10.56
C GLY A 160 -6.74 -1.15 -11.58
N TYR A 161 -7.11 -1.11 -12.85
CA TYR A 161 -6.14 -1.22 -13.96
C TYR A 161 -5.73 0.17 -14.41
N CYS A 162 -4.43 0.46 -14.33
CA CYS A 162 -3.91 1.80 -14.51
C CYS A 162 -2.80 1.83 -15.56
N ASN A 163 -2.82 2.82 -16.45
CA ASN A 163 -1.61 3.17 -17.18
C ASN A 163 -0.58 3.74 -16.19
N VAL A 164 0.66 3.28 -16.30
CA VAL A 164 1.74 3.68 -15.40
C VAL A 164 2.93 4.18 -16.19
N THR A 165 3.45 5.34 -15.79
CA THR A 165 4.74 5.83 -16.25
C THR A 165 5.81 5.34 -15.29
N TYR A 166 6.76 4.58 -15.81
CA TYR A 166 7.92 4.10 -15.07
C TYR A 166 9.18 4.85 -15.43
N ASN A 167 9.99 5.16 -14.42
CA ASN A 167 11.37 5.59 -14.59
C ASN A 167 12.27 4.72 -13.72
N LEU A 168 13.35 4.21 -14.30
CA LEU A 168 14.33 3.39 -13.60
C LEU A 168 15.69 4.07 -13.69
N GLU A 169 16.26 4.33 -12.52
CA GLU A 169 17.55 4.97 -12.40
C GLU A 169 18.47 4.16 -11.48
N ARG A 170 19.76 4.20 -11.77
CA ARG A 170 20.80 3.69 -10.87
C ARG A 170 21.50 4.90 -10.26
N ARG A 171 21.61 4.93 -8.94
CA ARG A 171 22.26 6.01 -8.21
C ARG A 171 23.16 5.40 -7.14
N SER A 172 24.37 5.93 -7.02
CA SER A 172 25.22 5.58 -5.89
C SER A 172 24.55 6.06 -4.60
N MET A 173 24.32 5.13 -3.69
CA MET A 173 23.58 5.42 -2.46
C MET A 173 24.07 4.51 -1.35
N ASN A 174 24.52 5.12 -0.26
CA ASN A 174 24.88 4.39 0.94
C ASN A 174 23.63 4.11 1.76
N MET A 175 23.16 2.86 1.76
CA MET A 175 22.20 2.36 2.74
C MET A 175 22.90 1.45 3.75
N SER A 176 22.73 1.76 5.03
CA SER A 176 23.13 0.90 6.13
C SER A 176 21.98 -0.04 6.50
N GLY A 177 22.28 -1.34 6.52
CA GLY A 177 21.36 -2.37 6.96
C GLY A 177 22.13 -3.62 7.33
N ASN A 178 21.59 -4.38 8.28
CA ASN A 178 22.24 -5.59 8.82
C ASN A 178 21.88 -6.85 8.01
N PHE A 179 21.51 -6.68 6.74
CA PHE A 179 21.00 -7.75 5.89
C PHE A 179 21.47 -7.56 4.46
N HIS A 180 21.55 -8.66 3.71
CA HIS A 180 21.91 -8.66 2.31
C HIS A 180 20.75 -9.14 1.45
N LEU A 181 20.17 -8.23 0.67
CA LEU A 181 19.16 -8.55 -0.33
C LEU A 181 19.84 -9.22 -1.52
N ILE A 182 19.28 -10.35 -1.94
CA ILE A 182 19.75 -11.07 -3.13
C ILE A 182 19.22 -10.34 -4.36
N SER A 183 20.11 -10.12 -5.31
CA SER A 183 19.80 -9.51 -6.59
C SER A 183 18.84 -10.37 -7.41
N LEU A 184 17.83 -9.73 -8.01
CA LEU A 184 16.97 -10.38 -9.00
C LEU A 184 17.81 -10.63 -10.25
N SER A 185 17.55 -11.74 -10.94
CA SER A 185 18.23 -12.10 -12.21
C SER A 185 18.21 -10.97 -13.25
N ASN A 186 17.19 -10.11 -13.20
CA ASN A 186 16.99 -8.98 -14.11
C ASN A 186 17.40 -7.61 -13.52
N LEU A 187 17.83 -7.56 -12.26
CA LEU A 187 18.26 -6.34 -11.57
C LEU A 187 19.53 -6.62 -10.77
N GLN A 188 20.67 -6.66 -11.47
CA GLN A 188 21.98 -6.77 -10.83
C GLN A 188 22.23 -5.56 -9.92
N PHE A 189 22.44 -5.81 -8.62
CA PHE A 189 22.92 -4.80 -7.69
C PHE A 189 24.44 -4.77 -7.78
N SER A 190 25.02 -3.60 -8.05
CA SER A 190 26.46 -3.39 -7.78
C SER A 190 26.63 -3.19 -6.27
N SER A 191 27.86 -3.26 -5.77
CA SER A 191 28.12 -3.09 -4.34
C SER A 191 27.68 -1.73 -3.80
N ASP A 192 27.62 -0.70 -4.64
CA ASP A 192 27.50 0.70 -4.18
C ASP A 192 26.34 1.47 -4.85
N ASP A 193 25.57 0.81 -5.73
CA ASP A 193 24.42 1.41 -6.39
C ASP A 193 23.10 0.88 -5.86
N ALA A 194 22.18 1.81 -5.65
CA ALA A 194 20.77 1.49 -5.51
C ALA A 194 20.06 1.60 -6.87
N VAL A 195 19.08 0.73 -7.07
CA VAL A 195 18.10 0.85 -8.16
C VAL A 195 16.91 1.63 -7.60
N VAL A 196 16.60 2.76 -8.24
CA VAL A 196 15.44 3.59 -7.91
C VAL A 196 14.40 3.42 -9.01
N ILE A 197 13.23 2.93 -8.65
CA ILE A 197 12.09 2.75 -9.53
C ILE A 197 11.03 3.78 -9.14
N THR A 198 10.71 4.68 -10.05
CA THR A 198 9.61 5.64 -9.88
C THR A 198 8.44 5.21 -10.73
N LYS A 199 7.24 5.20 -10.13
CA LYS A 199 5.96 5.00 -10.80
C LYS A 199 5.08 6.22 -10.64
N GLN A 200 4.41 6.61 -11.70
CA GLN A 200 3.42 7.69 -11.68
C GLN A 200 2.13 7.21 -12.35
N LYS A 201 1.01 7.43 -11.68
CA LYS A 201 -0.34 7.04 -12.13
C LYS A 201 -1.27 8.25 -12.03
N ARG A 202 -1.97 8.56 -13.12
CA ARG A 202 -3.11 9.48 -13.12
C ARG A 202 -4.39 8.67 -12.98
N ILE A 203 -4.89 8.57 -11.75
CA ILE A 203 -5.97 7.64 -11.41
C ILE A 203 -7.32 8.13 -11.95
N ASP A 204 -7.52 9.43 -11.99
CA ASP A 204 -8.77 10.04 -12.44
C ASP A 204 -9.02 9.95 -13.95
N THR A 205 -7.95 9.85 -14.76
CA THR A 205 -8.04 9.85 -16.22
C THR A 205 -7.60 8.55 -16.87
N ASP A 206 -6.60 7.87 -16.31
CA ASP A 206 -5.87 6.81 -17.00
C ASP A 206 -6.04 5.44 -16.33
N CYS A 207 -7.02 5.31 -15.42
CA CYS A 207 -7.34 4.07 -14.73
C CYS A 207 -8.81 3.67 -14.89
N VAL A 208 -9.03 2.38 -15.10
CA VAL A 208 -10.33 1.74 -14.87
C VAL A 208 -10.43 1.46 -13.37
N MET A 209 -11.00 2.41 -12.63
CA MET A 209 -11.14 2.31 -11.17
C MET A 209 -12.09 1.18 -10.77
N MET A 210 -11.68 0.42 -9.76
CA MET A 210 -12.42 -0.73 -9.22
C MET A 210 -12.59 -0.66 -7.72
N SER A 211 -11.70 0.04 -7.01
CA SER A 211 -11.88 0.31 -5.60
C SER A 211 -11.35 1.70 -5.24
N ASN A 212 -11.96 2.33 -4.24
CA ASN A 212 -11.53 3.63 -3.73
C ASN A 212 -11.11 3.46 -2.26
N TYR A 213 -9.83 3.13 -2.05
CA TYR A 213 -9.24 3.02 -0.71
C TYR A 213 -8.61 4.36 -0.34
N VAL A 214 -9.36 5.19 0.39
CA VAL A 214 -8.82 6.40 1.02
C VAL A 214 -8.68 6.10 2.50
N PHE A 215 -7.47 6.17 3.03
CA PHE A 215 -7.20 5.80 4.41
C PHE A 215 -7.75 6.83 5.39
N SER A 216 -7.46 8.09 5.13
CA SER A 216 -7.78 9.23 5.99
C SER A 216 -9.27 9.36 6.29
N ILE A 217 -10.14 9.13 5.31
CA ILE A 217 -11.60 9.21 5.52
C ILE A 217 -12.13 8.08 6.40
N ARG A 218 -11.45 6.93 6.44
CA ARG A 218 -11.84 5.78 7.26
C ARG A 218 -11.29 5.89 8.68
N PHE A 219 -10.13 6.50 8.85
CA PHE A 219 -9.39 6.52 10.11
C PHE A 219 -9.48 7.85 10.88
N TRP A 220 -9.55 8.99 10.18
CA TRP A 220 -9.74 10.34 10.75
C TRP A 220 -10.89 11.09 10.07
N PRO A 221 -12.13 10.55 10.09
CA PRO A 221 -13.29 11.19 9.46
C PRO A 221 -13.57 12.61 9.99
N GLU A 222 -13.23 12.92 11.23
CA GLU A 222 -13.41 14.22 11.88
C GLU A 222 -12.51 15.33 11.31
N LEU A 223 -11.40 14.95 10.68
CA LEU A 223 -10.50 15.91 10.03
C LEU A 223 -10.95 16.25 8.61
N MET A 224 -12.01 15.60 8.13
CA MET A 224 -12.55 15.80 6.80
C MET A 224 -13.40 17.06 6.66
N PHE A 225 -13.55 17.50 5.40
CA PHE A 225 -14.33 18.67 5.08
C PHE A 225 -15.82 18.38 5.30
N LYS A 226 -16.49 19.18 6.14
CA LYS A 226 -17.86 18.97 6.67
C LYS A 226 -18.96 18.74 5.62
N HIS A 227 -18.71 19.05 4.35
CA HIS A 227 -19.67 18.93 3.25
C HIS A 227 -19.18 18.01 2.13
N THR A 228 -18.26 17.10 2.45
CA THR A 228 -17.83 16.08 1.50
C THR A 228 -19.00 15.17 1.16
N GLU A 229 -19.39 15.17 -0.12
CA GLU A 229 -20.37 14.24 -0.67
C GLU A 229 -19.69 13.12 -1.48
N SER A 230 -18.58 13.43 -2.12
CA SER A 230 -17.78 12.44 -2.85
C SER A 230 -16.30 12.76 -2.77
N TYR A 231 -15.48 11.74 -3.00
CA TYR A 231 -14.03 11.84 -2.98
C TYR A 231 -13.43 10.83 -3.96
N ARG A 232 -12.24 11.13 -4.49
CA ARG A 232 -11.51 10.19 -5.37
C ARG A 232 -10.02 10.40 -5.27
N ILE A 233 -9.27 9.32 -5.42
CA ILE A 233 -7.84 9.39 -5.64
C ILE A 233 -7.62 9.90 -7.07
N VAL A 234 -6.86 10.99 -7.21
CA VAL A 234 -6.59 11.64 -8.50
C VAL A 234 -5.24 11.20 -9.05
N GLN A 235 -4.24 11.04 -8.17
CA GLN A 235 -2.88 10.72 -8.56
C GLN A 235 -2.23 9.84 -7.51
N SER A 236 -1.40 8.91 -7.97
CA SER A 236 -0.48 8.15 -7.12
C SER A 236 0.93 8.22 -7.68
N ASN A 237 1.90 8.53 -6.83
CA ASN A 237 3.32 8.48 -7.15
C ASN A 237 4.02 7.54 -6.19
N ASN A 238 4.79 6.60 -6.70
CA ASN A 238 5.58 5.68 -5.89
C ASN A 238 7.06 5.76 -6.27
N VAL A 239 7.93 5.74 -5.27
CA VAL A 239 9.38 5.65 -5.42
C VAL A 239 9.87 4.49 -4.57
N MET A 240 10.41 3.49 -5.23
CA MET A 240 11.00 2.30 -4.62
C MET A 240 12.51 2.33 -4.79
N THR A 241 13.24 2.14 -3.70
CA THR A 241 14.70 2.09 -3.65
C THR A 241 15.12 0.70 -3.20
N LEU A 242 15.84 0.01 -4.08
CA LEU A 242 16.39 -1.32 -3.87
C LEU A 242 17.92 -1.22 -3.80
N HIS A 243 18.49 -1.64 -2.68
CA HIS A 243 19.94 -1.67 -2.47
C HIS A 243 20.33 -3.00 -1.83
N LYS A 244 21.57 -3.47 -2.02
CA LYS A 244 22.04 -4.73 -1.41
C LYS A 244 21.80 -4.81 0.10
N ASN A 245 21.79 -3.66 0.79
CA ASN A 245 21.63 -3.58 2.25
C ASN A 245 20.26 -3.04 2.69
N GLY A 246 19.29 -2.85 1.78
CA GLY A 246 18.10 -2.11 2.15
C GLY A 246 16.99 -2.08 1.12
N PHE A 247 15.77 -1.95 1.63
CA PHE A 247 14.59 -1.67 0.85
C PHE A 247 13.82 -0.51 1.47
N GLN A 248 13.44 0.45 0.63
CA GLN A 248 12.54 1.53 0.98
C GLN A 248 11.54 1.74 -0.15
N SER A 249 10.28 2.00 0.18
CA SER A 249 9.27 2.40 -0.79
C SER A 249 8.44 3.52 -0.21
N LYS A 250 8.25 4.59 -0.97
CA LYS A 250 7.42 5.73 -0.59
C LYS A 250 6.35 5.94 -1.63
N MET A 251 5.10 5.96 -1.22
CA MET A 251 3.95 6.26 -2.06
C MET A 251 3.23 7.51 -1.56
N THR A 252 2.85 8.39 -2.47
CA THR A 252 2.04 9.56 -2.17
C THR A 252 0.81 9.56 -3.06
N ASN A 253 -0.37 9.56 -2.44
CA ASN A 253 -1.65 9.70 -3.10
C ASN A 253 -2.19 11.12 -2.91
N ARG A 254 -2.79 11.66 -3.96
CA ARG A 254 -3.62 12.88 -3.89
C ARG A 254 -5.08 12.47 -3.94
N VAL A 255 -5.86 12.91 -2.96
CA VAL A 255 -7.29 12.66 -2.86
C VAL A 255 -8.02 13.99 -2.92
N ASP A 256 -8.91 14.14 -3.89
CA ASP A 256 -9.74 15.33 -4.04
C ASP A 256 -11.13 15.08 -3.46
N PHE A 257 -11.68 16.06 -2.74
CA PHE A 257 -12.96 16.01 -2.04
C PHE A 257 -13.93 17.02 -2.65
N TYR A 258 -15.16 16.58 -2.91
CA TYR A 258 -16.17 17.37 -3.62
C TYR A 258 -17.48 17.48 -2.83
N GLN A 259 -18.12 18.63 -3.00
CA GLN A 259 -19.48 18.92 -2.56
C GLN A 259 -20.38 19.12 -3.78
N LYS A 260 -21.65 18.70 -3.71
CA LYS A 260 -22.63 19.05 -4.73
C LYS A 260 -23.19 20.44 -4.45
N THR A 261 -23.20 21.26 -5.47
CA THR A 261 -23.76 22.62 -5.46
C THR A 261 -24.89 22.71 -6.48
N SER A 262 -25.60 23.83 -6.51
CA SER A 262 -26.59 24.11 -7.55
C SER A 262 -25.99 24.17 -8.96
N GLU A 263 -24.68 24.42 -9.07
CA GLU A 263 -23.95 24.57 -10.34
C GLU A 263 -23.21 23.28 -10.77
N GLY A 264 -23.26 22.21 -9.97
CA GLY A 264 -22.60 20.94 -10.25
C GLY A 264 -21.84 20.39 -9.04
N THR A 265 -20.61 19.93 -9.24
CA THR A 265 -19.71 19.45 -8.18
C THR A 265 -18.54 20.42 -8.01
N ALA A 266 -18.37 20.95 -6.81
CA ALA A 266 -17.28 21.86 -6.45
C ALA A 266 -16.20 21.13 -5.64
N LEU A 267 -14.93 21.38 -5.95
CA LEU A 267 -13.79 20.92 -5.14
C LEU A 267 -13.72 21.72 -3.84
N ILE A 268 -13.82 21.04 -2.69
CA ILE A 268 -13.83 21.67 -1.36
C ILE A 268 -12.55 21.39 -0.54
N GLY A 269 -11.72 20.47 -1.00
CA GLY A 269 -10.37 20.31 -0.47
C GLY A 269 -9.63 19.11 -1.02
N VAL A 270 -8.40 18.95 -0.57
CA VAL A 270 -7.45 17.94 -1.00
C VAL A 270 -6.79 17.30 0.22
N ALA A 271 -6.65 15.99 0.23
CA ALA A 271 -5.75 15.29 1.14
C ALA A 271 -4.55 14.75 0.35
N LYS A 272 -3.36 14.85 0.95
CA LYS A 272 -2.16 14.16 0.48
C LYS A 272 -1.82 13.09 1.49
N GLU A 273 -1.93 11.84 1.08
CA GLU A 273 -1.63 10.68 1.93
C GLU A 273 -0.28 10.11 1.50
N SER A 274 0.71 10.15 2.40
CA SER A 274 2.06 9.63 2.18
C SER A 274 2.26 8.37 3.02
N LEU A 275 2.69 7.31 2.37
CA LEU A 275 3.02 6.02 2.97
C LEU A 275 4.49 5.73 2.70
N SER A 276 5.25 5.38 3.73
CA SER A 276 6.64 4.93 3.61
C SER A 276 6.77 3.55 4.23
N LEU A 277 7.39 2.62 3.49
CA LEU A 277 7.75 1.28 3.92
C LEU A 277 9.27 1.19 3.96
N THR A 278 9.85 0.80 5.09
CA THR A 278 11.29 0.55 5.23
C THR A 278 11.52 -0.83 5.80
N LEU A 279 12.27 -1.67 5.09
CA LEU A 279 12.65 -2.98 5.63
C LEU A 279 13.60 -2.79 6.81
N LYS A 280 13.21 -3.26 8.00
CA LYS A 280 13.99 -3.12 9.24
C LYS A 280 14.79 -4.36 9.56
N SER A 281 14.17 -5.52 9.43
CA SER A 281 14.75 -6.80 9.83
C SER A 281 14.10 -7.95 9.08
N TYR A 282 14.74 -9.11 9.19
CA TYR A 282 14.18 -10.39 8.81
C TYR A 282 14.52 -11.43 9.88
N ARG A 283 13.74 -12.50 9.96
CA ARG A 283 14.06 -13.69 10.77
C ARG A 283 13.73 -14.97 10.02
N ILE A 284 14.48 -16.02 10.32
CA ILE A 284 14.19 -17.38 9.86
C ILE A 284 13.07 -17.94 10.73
N ILE A 285 12.05 -18.55 10.11
CA ILE A 285 10.93 -19.16 10.84
C ILE A 285 10.98 -20.68 10.77
N CYS A 286 10.72 -21.32 11.92
CA CYS A 286 10.65 -22.77 12.06
C CYS A 286 9.27 -23.30 11.62
N ALA A 287 9.17 -24.60 11.31
CA ALA A 287 7.97 -25.23 10.76
C ALA A 287 6.65 -25.05 11.51
N ILE A 288 6.71 -24.77 12.81
CA ILE A 288 5.55 -24.63 13.69
C ILE A 288 4.87 -23.24 13.52
N ASP A 289 5.63 -22.22 13.11
CA ASP A 289 5.14 -20.85 12.94
C ASP A 289 4.64 -20.54 11.51
N LYS A 290 4.56 -21.56 10.65
CA LYS A 290 4.28 -21.42 9.21
C LYS A 290 2.80 -21.18 8.87
N TYR A 291 1.89 -21.51 9.78
CA TYR A 291 0.45 -21.48 9.52
C TYR A 291 -0.17 -20.23 10.11
N TRP A 292 -0.06 -19.13 9.37
CA TRP A 292 -0.72 -17.88 9.75
C TRP A 292 -2.21 -17.90 9.37
N MET A 293 -2.55 -18.50 8.21
CA MET A 293 -3.92 -18.56 7.71
C MET A 293 -4.43 -19.99 7.60
N ASN A 294 -5.72 -20.17 7.89
CA ASN A 294 -6.46 -21.38 7.58
C ASN A 294 -7.14 -21.27 6.21
N ASP A 295 -6.53 -21.89 5.19
CA ASP A 295 -6.99 -21.83 3.80
C ASP A 295 -8.43 -22.39 3.60
N GLU A 296 -8.91 -23.28 4.47
CA GLU A 296 -10.26 -23.86 4.39
C GLU A 296 -11.37 -22.84 4.73
N ASN A 297 -11.04 -21.80 5.49
CA ASN A 297 -11.95 -20.74 5.90
C ASN A 297 -11.63 -19.40 5.23
N ALA A 298 -10.91 -19.42 4.11
CA ALA A 298 -10.45 -18.23 3.43
C ALA A 298 -11.45 -17.74 2.36
N VAL A 299 -11.55 -16.42 2.19
CA VAL A 299 -12.29 -15.72 1.14
C VAL A 299 -11.31 -14.95 0.28
N GLU A 300 -11.40 -15.15 -1.03
CA GLU A 300 -10.62 -14.41 -2.00
C GLU A 300 -11.38 -13.18 -2.50
N MET A 301 -10.76 -12.02 -2.35
CA MET A 301 -11.20 -10.75 -2.88
C MET A 301 -10.37 -10.42 -4.11
N VAL A 302 -10.89 -10.79 -5.27
CA VAL A 302 -10.24 -10.54 -6.56
C VAL A 302 -10.27 -9.04 -6.87
N VAL A 303 -9.13 -8.50 -7.28
CA VAL A 303 -9.04 -7.20 -7.95
C VAL A 303 -9.55 -7.44 -9.38
N SER A 304 -10.88 -7.48 -9.58
CA SER A 304 -11.52 -7.68 -10.89
C SER A 304 -12.61 -6.62 -11.18
N PRO A 305 -12.80 -6.17 -12.44
CA PRO A 305 -13.71 -5.08 -12.77
C PRO A 305 -15.20 -5.41 -12.54
N ASN A 306 -15.52 -6.64 -12.14
CA ASN A 306 -16.89 -7.11 -11.92
C ASN A 306 -17.32 -7.21 -10.44
N ASN A 307 -16.50 -6.78 -9.48
CA ASN A 307 -16.83 -6.89 -8.05
C ASN A 307 -17.09 -5.52 -7.42
N ASN A 308 -18.36 -5.09 -7.40
CA ASN A 308 -18.83 -4.01 -6.56
C ASN A 308 -19.08 -4.56 -5.14
N TYR A 309 -18.23 -4.17 -4.18
CA TYR A 309 -18.47 -4.28 -2.73
C TYR A 309 -18.32 -2.91 -2.07
#